data_AF-A0A947A4E5-F1
#
_entry.id   AF-A0A947A4E5-F1
#
_cell.length_a   1.000
_cell.length_b   1.000
_cell.length_c   1.000
_cell.angle_alpha   90.00
_cell.angle_beta   90.00
_cell.angle_gamma   90.00
#
_symmetry.space_group_name_H-M   'P 1'
#
loop_
_entity.id
_entity.type
_entity.pdbx_description
1 polymer ?
#
loop_
_entity_poly.entity_id
_entity_poly.type
_entity_poly.pdbx_seq_one_letter_code
_entity_poly.pdbx_strand_id
1 'polypeptide(L)'
;RKYSTLPEFQHTLFVITGSHNVTELPSADELHRYKVPLFMYSPMIKKAMTMKSLVSHADITPSLLQMLHKSHAIDIPEQVAWLGDGLTGERVFQKQKTIPLYRYGKGIKDFISGRHFVSGNKLFHLDGSLNLSQISNRDLKDSIRQKLDYFRAVNKYVTKKNKLIPEVYGLFTNLIDPPSPEEQVWINSVFNGQDYDDAYETARSLALDGSRDRALLLCRFILDRVPGHVDTEVLMGRIYGWQGQYSKAAELLERTVQKYPVYVDAYSALLDIYFWSDQNNKVPFLERKMEFHELKSNELKVKLKRAYDLLKEQSELSALQDLSKTTTKTYTRGL
;
A
#
# COMPACT_ATOMS: atom_id res chain seq x y z
N ARG A 1 -12.46 5.09 19.15
CA ARG A 1 -11.59 6.24 19.49
C ARG A 1 -11.57 7.21 18.31
N LYS A 2 -11.41 8.53 18.51
CA LYS A 2 -11.37 9.52 17.41
C LYS A 2 -9.93 9.62 16.86
N TYR A 3 -9.73 9.53 15.54
CA TYR A 3 -8.39 9.62 14.93
C TYR A 3 -7.68 10.95 15.26
N SER A 4 -8.45 12.02 15.50
CA SER A 4 -7.94 13.35 15.88
C SER A 4 -7.18 13.40 17.20
N THR A 5 -7.26 12.37 18.05
CA THR A 5 -6.54 12.34 19.33
C THR A 5 -5.16 11.69 19.22
N LEU A 6 -4.78 11.21 18.03
CA LEU A 6 -3.50 10.55 17.79
C LEU A 6 -2.38 11.59 17.53
N PRO A 7 -1.15 11.40 18.06
CA PRO A 7 -0.03 12.32 17.81
C PRO A 7 0.24 12.56 16.32
N GLU A 8 0.12 11.52 15.49
CA GLU A 8 0.33 11.57 14.04
C GLU A 8 -0.69 12.43 13.29
N PHE A 9 -1.85 12.73 13.89
CA PHE A 9 -2.88 13.59 13.27
C PHE A 9 -2.31 14.95 12.87
N GLN A 10 -1.45 15.53 13.71
CA GLN A 10 -0.82 16.84 13.49
C GLN A 10 0.10 16.86 12.26
N HIS A 11 0.54 15.69 11.79
CA HIS A 11 1.47 15.53 10.67
C HIS A 11 0.85 14.74 9.51
N THR A 12 -0.49 14.59 9.49
CA THR A 12 -1.20 13.84 8.44
C THR A 12 -1.77 14.81 7.40
N LEU A 13 -1.53 14.51 6.12
CA LEU A 13 -2.28 15.08 5.00
C LEU A 13 -3.39 14.12 4.58
N PHE A 14 -4.63 14.56 4.75
CA PHE A 14 -5.84 13.84 4.35
C PHE A 14 -6.22 14.24 2.93
N VAL A 15 -6.42 13.26 2.06
CA VAL A 15 -7.02 13.45 0.73
C VAL A 15 -8.40 12.84 0.77
N ILE A 16 -9.43 13.68 0.62
CA ILE A 16 -10.83 13.28 0.71
C ILE A 16 -11.44 13.44 -0.67
N THR A 17 -11.94 12.35 -1.23
CA THR A 17 -12.53 12.35 -2.57
C THR A 17 -13.61 11.28 -2.72
N GLY A 18 -14.29 11.26 -3.88
CA GLY A 18 -15.33 10.29 -4.20
C GLY A 18 -14.97 9.52 -5.48
N SER A 19 -15.47 8.30 -5.65
CA SER A 19 -15.19 7.50 -6.85
C SER A 19 -16.08 7.88 -8.04
N HIS A 20 -17.34 8.23 -7.79
CA HIS A 20 -18.35 8.67 -8.77
C HIS A 20 -19.55 9.28 -8.04
N ASN A 21 -20.39 10.03 -8.75
CA ASN A 21 -21.71 10.41 -8.24
C ASN A 21 -22.74 9.27 -8.41
N VAL A 22 -23.67 9.23 -7.46
CA VAL A 22 -24.79 8.26 -7.36
C VAL A 22 -25.63 8.31 -8.63
N THR A 23 -25.80 7.18 -9.31
CA THR A 23 -26.53 7.08 -10.58
C THR A 23 -28.04 7.19 -10.45
N GLU A 24 -28.55 7.00 -9.24
CA GLU A 24 -29.96 7.03 -8.86
C GLU A 24 -30.48 8.46 -8.69
N LEU A 25 -29.58 9.46 -8.61
CA LEU A 25 -29.94 10.87 -8.59
C LEU A 25 -30.02 11.44 -10.01
N PRO A 26 -30.92 12.40 -10.27
CA PRO A 26 -30.99 13.08 -11.55
C PRO A 26 -29.64 13.70 -11.93
N SER A 27 -29.08 13.24 -13.05
CA SER A 27 -27.83 13.77 -13.59
C SER A 27 -28.11 15.08 -14.32
N ALA A 28 -27.49 16.18 -13.90
CA ALA A 28 -27.66 17.48 -14.54
C ALA A 28 -27.13 17.50 -15.99
N ASP A 29 -26.04 16.77 -16.25
CA ASP A 29 -25.42 16.66 -17.57
C ASP A 29 -24.61 15.34 -17.69
N GLU A 30 -24.00 15.10 -18.86
CA GLU A 30 -23.19 13.90 -19.14
C GLU A 30 -21.88 13.84 -18.33
N LEU A 31 -21.36 14.98 -17.89
CA LEU A 31 -20.12 15.09 -17.10
C LEU A 31 -20.40 14.96 -15.60
N HIS A 32 -21.62 15.20 -15.14
CA HIS A 32 -22.01 15.27 -13.74
C HIS A 32 -21.58 14.05 -12.91
N ARG A 33 -21.66 12.83 -13.49
CA ARG A 33 -21.20 11.59 -12.85
C ARG A 33 -19.72 11.58 -12.43
N TYR A 34 -18.91 12.40 -13.10
CA TYR A 34 -17.47 12.53 -12.88
C TYR A 34 -17.10 13.68 -11.94
N LYS A 35 -18.05 14.55 -11.60
CA LYS A 35 -17.84 15.72 -10.72
C LYS A 35 -17.88 15.28 -9.26
N VAL A 36 -16.77 14.77 -8.75
CA VAL A 36 -16.61 14.36 -7.35
C VAL A 36 -15.90 15.44 -6.52
N PRO A 37 -16.10 15.48 -5.19
CA PRO A 37 -15.28 16.30 -4.33
C PRO A 37 -13.80 15.88 -4.40
N LEU A 38 -12.89 16.83 -4.29
CA LEU A 38 -11.47 16.59 -4.03
C LEU A 38 -10.99 17.64 -3.05
N PHE A 39 -10.87 17.25 -1.79
CA PHE A 39 -10.40 18.11 -0.70
C PHE A 39 -9.07 17.60 -0.17
N MET A 40 -8.21 18.55 0.21
CA MET A 40 -6.98 18.26 0.94
C MET A 40 -7.04 18.98 2.28
N TYR A 41 -6.82 18.24 3.36
CA TYR A 41 -6.87 18.75 4.72
C TYR A 41 -5.62 18.32 5.50
N SER A 42 -5.07 19.22 6.29
CA SER A 42 -4.06 18.89 7.29
C SER A 42 -4.04 20.02 8.33
N PRO A 43 -3.78 19.73 9.62
CA PRO A 43 -3.49 20.76 10.62
C PRO A 43 -2.34 21.69 10.22
N MET A 44 -1.44 21.25 9.33
CA MET A 44 -0.29 22.04 8.85
C MET A 44 -0.62 22.98 7.68
N ILE A 45 -1.84 22.95 7.12
CA ILE A 45 -2.23 23.88 6.04
C ILE A 45 -2.38 25.30 6.62
N LYS A 46 -1.45 26.18 6.25
CA LYS A 46 -1.42 27.59 6.73
C LYS A 46 -2.55 28.45 6.17
N LYS A 47 -3.01 28.15 4.94
CA LYS A 47 -4.04 28.94 4.24
C LYS A 47 -4.87 28.04 3.34
N ALA A 48 -6.19 28.12 3.47
CA ALA A 48 -7.12 27.45 2.57
C ALA A 48 -7.01 28.04 1.15
N MET A 49 -7.00 27.17 0.14
CA MET A 49 -6.93 27.54 -1.27
C MET A 49 -7.78 26.59 -2.11
N THR A 50 -8.21 27.07 -3.27
CA THR A 50 -8.97 26.28 -4.25
C THR A 50 -8.10 25.98 -5.46
N MET A 51 -8.10 24.73 -5.91
CA MET A 51 -7.48 24.32 -7.17
C MET A 51 -8.20 25.01 -8.34
N LYS A 52 -7.49 25.84 -9.09
CA LYS A 52 -8.06 26.58 -10.22
C LYS A 52 -8.02 25.80 -11.53
N SER A 53 -7.10 24.85 -11.67
CA SER A 53 -6.90 24.04 -12.87
C SER A 53 -7.93 22.91 -13.01
N LEU A 54 -8.16 22.47 -14.24
CA LEU A 54 -8.86 21.21 -14.51
C LEU A 54 -8.03 20.03 -13.98
N VAL A 55 -8.59 19.33 -12.98
CA VAL A 55 -7.92 18.22 -12.27
C VAL A 55 -8.78 16.95 -12.27
N SER A 56 -8.11 15.82 -12.06
CA SER A 56 -8.68 14.49 -11.92
C SER A 56 -7.91 13.71 -10.84
N HIS A 57 -8.39 12.53 -10.47
CA HIS A 57 -7.66 11.64 -9.56
C HIS A 57 -6.24 11.30 -10.04
N ALA A 58 -6.01 11.26 -11.35
CA ALA A 58 -4.70 10.94 -11.92
C ALA A 58 -3.62 11.97 -11.53
N ASP A 59 -4.02 13.15 -11.07
CA ASP A 59 -3.13 14.25 -10.71
C ASP A 59 -2.67 14.22 -9.24
N ILE A 60 -3.31 13.39 -8.40
CA ILE A 60 -3.01 13.32 -6.97
C ILE A 60 -1.58 12.78 -6.76
N THR A 61 -1.28 11.61 -7.30
CA THR A 61 0.04 10.95 -7.17
C THR A 61 1.20 11.84 -7.63
N PRO A 62 1.22 12.39 -8.87
CA PRO A 62 2.33 13.23 -9.29
C PRO A 62 2.49 14.47 -8.41
N SER A 63 1.39 15.05 -7.90
CA SER A 63 1.47 16.23 -7.02
C SER A 63 2.06 15.92 -5.66
N LEU A 64 1.59 14.85 -5.02
CA LEU A 64 2.05 14.47 -3.69
C LEU A 64 3.49 14.00 -3.72
N LEU A 65 3.86 13.16 -4.69
CA LEU A 65 5.25 12.71 -4.81
C LEU A 65 6.18 13.88 -5.09
N GLN A 66 5.82 14.79 -6.00
CA GLN A 66 6.64 15.96 -6.28
C GLN A 66 6.79 16.87 -5.05
N MET A 67 5.73 17.02 -4.24
CA MET A 67 5.77 17.74 -2.96
C MET A 67 6.75 17.06 -2.00
N LEU A 68 6.63 15.75 -1.79
CA LEU A 68 7.46 14.99 -0.87
C LEU A 68 8.93 14.92 -1.33
N HIS A 69 9.20 14.82 -2.63
CA HIS A 69 10.55 14.90 -3.17
C HIS A 69 11.22 16.22 -2.78
N LYS A 70 10.49 17.34 -2.87
CA LYS A 70 10.99 18.66 -2.50
C LYS A 70 11.15 18.86 -0.99
N SER A 71 10.31 18.24 -0.16
CA SER A 71 10.30 18.48 1.29
C SER A 71 10.97 17.41 2.15
N HIS A 72 11.11 16.18 1.63
CA HIS A 72 11.57 14.99 2.39
C HIS A 72 12.57 14.12 1.61
N ALA A 73 13.16 14.64 0.51
CA ALA A 73 14.18 13.94 -0.27
C ALA A 73 13.78 12.50 -0.69
N ILE A 74 12.51 12.30 -1.05
CA ILE A 74 12.03 11.03 -1.61
C ILE A 74 12.50 10.93 -3.06
N ASP A 75 13.20 9.86 -3.42
CA ASP A 75 13.59 9.60 -4.80
C ASP A 75 12.36 9.27 -5.66
N ILE A 76 12.21 10.00 -6.77
CA ILE A 76 11.19 9.72 -7.78
C ILE A 76 11.89 9.06 -8.97
N PRO A 77 11.42 7.89 -9.44
CA PRO A 77 11.96 7.27 -10.65
C PRO A 77 11.86 8.19 -11.87
N GLU A 78 12.85 8.13 -12.77
CA GLU A 78 12.80 8.87 -14.03
C GLU A 78 11.62 8.45 -14.92
N GLN A 79 11.20 7.19 -14.82
CA GLN A 79 10.09 6.62 -15.57
C GLN A 79 8.94 6.24 -14.64
N VAL A 80 7.74 6.71 -14.97
CA VAL A 80 6.57 6.67 -14.09
C VAL A 80 5.33 6.26 -14.87
N ALA A 81 4.40 5.58 -14.19
CA ALA A 81 3.20 5.02 -14.82
C ALA A 81 1.93 5.87 -14.58
N TRP A 82 2.01 6.99 -13.86
CA TRP A 82 0.84 7.85 -13.65
C TRP A 82 0.48 8.63 -14.91
N LEU A 83 -0.80 8.97 -15.04
CA LEU A 83 -1.37 9.60 -16.24
C LEU A 83 -1.61 11.10 -16.11
N GLY A 84 -1.45 11.66 -14.90
CA GLY A 84 -1.76 13.06 -14.61
C GLY A 84 -0.54 13.99 -14.67
N ASP A 85 -0.83 15.29 -14.73
CA ASP A 85 0.14 16.37 -14.85
C ASP A 85 0.30 17.19 -13.56
N GLY A 86 -0.50 16.86 -12.53
CA GLY A 86 -0.50 17.53 -11.24
C GLY A 86 -1.72 18.42 -10.98
N LEU A 87 -1.86 18.87 -9.73
CA LEU A 87 -3.05 19.54 -9.20
C LEU A 87 -2.97 21.07 -9.27
N THR A 88 -1.78 21.62 -9.50
CA THR A 88 -1.54 23.06 -9.45
C THR A 88 -1.58 23.68 -10.84
N GLY A 89 -2.18 24.87 -10.93
CA GLY A 89 -2.23 25.66 -12.15
C GLY A 89 -2.90 27.02 -11.90
N GLU A 90 -2.57 28.00 -12.73
CA GLU A 90 -3.06 29.39 -12.55
C GLU A 90 -4.46 29.59 -13.14
N ARG A 91 -4.83 28.77 -14.13
CA ARG A 91 -6.08 28.85 -14.90
C ARG A 91 -6.68 27.45 -15.07
N VAL A 92 -8.00 27.39 -15.23
CA VAL A 92 -8.75 26.13 -15.48
C VAL A 92 -8.15 25.34 -16.64
N PHE A 93 -7.94 26.02 -17.76
CA PHE A 93 -7.35 25.44 -18.96
C PHE A 93 -5.98 26.07 -19.22
N GLN A 94 -4.96 25.63 -18.49
CA GLN A 94 -3.57 26.04 -18.70
C GLN A 94 -2.86 25.19 -19.76
N LYS A 95 -3.11 23.88 -19.77
CA LYS A 95 -2.55 22.93 -20.73
C LYS A 95 -3.67 22.20 -21.45
N GLN A 96 -3.38 21.67 -22.65
CA GLN A 96 -4.31 20.80 -23.36
C GLN A 96 -4.30 19.40 -22.71
N LYS A 97 -4.96 19.30 -21.57
CA LYS A 97 -5.02 18.07 -20.78
C LYS A 97 -5.97 17.06 -21.40
N THR A 98 -5.56 15.79 -21.40
CA THR A 98 -6.42 14.69 -21.83
C THR A 98 -6.83 13.84 -20.63
N ILE A 99 -8.14 13.69 -20.40
CA ILE A 99 -8.65 12.94 -19.24
C ILE A 99 -9.57 11.83 -19.76
N PRO A 100 -9.13 10.56 -19.73
CA PRO A 100 -10.00 9.42 -19.99
C PRO A 100 -10.95 9.20 -18.81
N LEU A 101 -12.24 9.04 -19.10
CA LEU A 101 -13.28 8.94 -18.08
C LEU A 101 -13.92 7.54 -18.09
N TYR A 102 -13.76 6.84 -16.96
CA TYR A 102 -14.23 5.48 -16.78
C TYR A 102 -15.70 5.43 -16.38
N ARG A 103 -16.51 4.67 -17.12
CA ARG A 103 -17.91 4.43 -16.79
C ARG A 103 -18.03 3.02 -16.20
N TYR A 104 -18.52 2.91 -14.96
CA TYR A 104 -18.66 1.62 -14.26
C TYR A 104 -19.30 0.54 -15.14
N GLY A 105 -18.68 -0.65 -15.17
CA GLY A 105 -19.10 -1.78 -16.01
C GLY A 105 -18.93 -1.61 -17.54
N LYS A 106 -18.56 -0.41 -18.03
CA LYS A 106 -18.47 -0.10 -19.46
C LYS A 106 -17.08 0.37 -19.90
N GLY A 107 -16.10 0.44 -19.01
CA GLY A 107 -14.75 0.88 -19.36
C GLY A 107 -14.65 2.39 -19.60
N ILE A 108 -13.55 2.83 -20.20
CA ILE A 108 -13.35 4.24 -20.58
C ILE A 108 -14.29 4.58 -21.73
N LYS A 109 -15.32 5.40 -21.47
CA LYS A 109 -16.35 5.75 -22.46
C LYS A 109 -16.27 7.19 -22.94
N ASP A 110 -15.92 8.09 -22.02
CA ASP A 110 -15.94 9.52 -22.27
C ASP A 110 -14.52 10.07 -22.18
N PHE A 111 -14.30 11.25 -22.76
CA PHE A 111 -12.97 11.81 -22.91
C PHE A 111 -13.00 13.32 -22.87
N ILE A 112 -12.12 13.92 -22.06
CA ILE A 112 -11.83 15.35 -22.11
C ILE A 112 -10.53 15.56 -22.88
N SER A 113 -10.52 16.52 -23.80
CA SER A 113 -9.33 17.00 -24.50
C SER A 113 -9.31 18.53 -24.44
N GLY A 114 -8.65 19.08 -23.43
CA GLY A 114 -8.62 20.50 -23.12
C GLY A 114 -10.01 21.01 -22.75
N ARG A 115 -10.57 21.90 -23.58
CA ARG A 115 -11.90 22.51 -23.40
C ARG A 115 -13.02 21.71 -24.05
N HIS A 116 -12.77 20.48 -24.46
CA HIS A 116 -13.74 19.70 -25.21
C HIS A 116 -13.99 18.38 -24.50
N PHE A 117 -15.25 17.99 -24.45
CA PHE A 117 -15.71 16.73 -23.86
C PHE A 117 -16.50 15.95 -24.91
N VAL A 118 -16.19 14.67 -25.04
CA VAL A 118 -16.90 13.74 -25.93
C VAL A 118 -17.55 12.64 -25.08
N SER A 119 -18.87 12.50 -25.23
CA SER A 119 -19.68 11.39 -24.69
C SER A 119 -20.56 10.83 -25.80
N GLY A 120 -20.43 9.53 -26.07
CA GLY A 120 -21.14 8.87 -27.16
C GLY A 120 -20.84 9.51 -28.52
N ASN A 121 -21.88 10.02 -29.22
CA ASN A 121 -21.74 10.71 -30.51
C ASN A 121 -21.78 12.25 -30.40
N LYS A 122 -21.81 12.78 -29.18
CA LYS A 122 -21.95 14.21 -28.90
C LYS A 122 -20.59 14.82 -28.58
N LEU A 123 -20.40 16.07 -29.00
CA LEU A 123 -19.25 16.91 -28.68
C LEU A 123 -19.76 18.12 -27.89
N PHE A 124 -19.05 18.44 -26.82
CA PHE A 124 -19.36 19.56 -25.94
C PHE A 124 -18.14 20.46 -25.77
N HIS A 125 -18.36 21.76 -25.68
CA HIS A 125 -17.41 22.71 -25.11
C HIS A 125 -17.57 22.73 -23.58
N LEU A 126 -16.45 22.82 -22.88
CA LEU A 126 -16.33 22.85 -21.43
C LEU A 126 -15.84 24.23 -21.00
N ASP A 127 -16.63 24.93 -20.20
CA ASP A 127 -16.24 26.25 -19.67
C ASP A 127 -15.40 26.15 -18.37
N GLY A 128 -15.02 27.31 -17.82
CA GLY A 128 -14.20 27.38 -16.60
C GLY A 128 -14.90 26.85 -15.33
N SER A 129 -16.22 26.71 -15.36
CA SER A 129 -17.04 26.14 -14.30
C SER A 129 -17.42 24.68 -14.57
N LEU A 130 -16.84 24.08 -15.62
CA LEU A 130 -17.11 22.72 -16.07
C LEU A 130 -18.56 22.50 -16.54
N ASN A 131 -19.23 23.54 -17.02
CA ASN A 131 -20.52 23.39 -17.69
C ASN A 131 -20.32 22.95 -19.14
N LEU A 132 -21.28 22.17 -19.63
CA LEU A 132 -21.27 21.64 -20.98
C LEU A 132 -22.20 22.47 -21.88
N SER A 133 -21.68 22.91 -23.03
CA SER A 133 -22.50 23.38 -24.15
C SER A 133 -22.25 22.49 -25.36
N GLN A 134 -23.31 21.89 -25.90
CA GLN A 134 -23.18 21.01 -27.07
C GLN A 134 -22.76 21.85 -28.28
N ILE A 135 -21.78 21.35 -29.04
CA ILE A 135 -21.29 21.99 -30.26
C ILE A 135 -21.28 21.01 -31.43
N SER A 136 -21.48 21.53 -32.65
CA SER A 136 -21.46 20.76 -33.89
C SER A 136 -20.19 21.07 -34.66
N ASN A 137 -19.19 20.19 -34.55
CA ASN A 137 -17.97 20.25 -35.35
C ASN A 137 -17.48 18.81 -35.60
N ARG A 138 -17.63 18.33 -36.84
CA ARG A 138 -17.34 16.95 -37.20
C ARG A 138 -15.85 16.64 -37.09
N ASP A 139 -15.00 17.45 -37.69
CA ASP A 139 -13.56 17.21 -37.75
C ASP A 139 -12.93 17.23 -36.36
N LEU A 140 -13.34 18.18 -35.50
CA LEU A 140 -12.89 18.24 -34.12
C LEU A 140 -13.36 17.03 -33.31
N LYS A 141 -14.62 16.63 -33.48
CA LYS A 141 -15.17 15.43 -32.81
C LYS A 141 -14.38 14.19 -33.21
N ASP A 142 -14.14 14.01 -34.51
CA ASP A 142 -13.44 12.84 -35.04
C ASP A 142 -11.98 12.83 -34.56
N SER A 143 -11.30 13.98 -34.54
CA SER A 143 -9.95 14.13 -33.97
C SER A 143 -9.89 13.74 -32.48
N ILE A 144 -10.84 14.20 -31.66
CA ILE A 144 -10.88 13.84 -30.23
C ILE A 144 -11.20 12.36 -30.03
N ARG A 145 -12.07 11.78 -30.86
CA ARG A 145 -12.38 10.35 -30.80
C ARG A 145 -11.20 9.48 -31.18
N GLN A 146 -10.41 9.88 -32.18
CA GLN A 146 -9.15 9.20 -32.50
C GLN A 146 -8.20 9.19 -31.31
N LYS A 147 -8.07 10.31 -30.57
CA LYS A 147 -7.27 10.35 -29.32
C LYS A 147 -7.80 9.39 -28.26
N LEU A 148 -9.12 9.31 -28.08
CA LEU A 148 -9.76 8.37 -27.15
C LEU A 148 -9.52 6.91 -27.55
N ASP A 149 -9.67 6.58 -28.83
CA ASP A 149 -9.49 5.22 -29.32
C ASP A 149 -8.03 4.79 -29.26
N TYR A 150 -7.09 5.70 -29.57
CA TYR A 150 -5.68 5.50 -29.33
C TYR A 150 -5.38 5.23 -27.85
N PHE A 151 -5.91 6.06 -26.94
CA PHE A 151 -5.75 5.85 -25.50
C PHE A 151 -6.28 4.48 -25.06
N ARG A 152 -7.47 4.08 -25.53
CA ARG A 152 -8.05 2.76 -25.22
C ARG A 152 -7.18 1.62 -25.73
N ALA A 153 -6.64 1.74 -26.93
CA ALA A 153 -5.76 0.72 -27.52
C ALA A 153 -4.48 0.55 -26.68
N VAL A 154 -3.81 1.66 -26.34
CA VAL A 154 -2.63 1.67 -25.48
C VAL A 154 -2.96 1.13 -24.09
N ASN A 155 -4.02 1.63 -23.45
CA ASN A 155 -4.44 1.17 -22.13
C ASN A 155 -4.73 -0.33 -22.12
N LYS A 156 -5.45 -0.85 -23.12
CA LYS A 156 -5.73 -2.29 -23.25
C LYS A 156 -4.46 -3.11 -23.46
N TYR A 157 -3.54 -2.61 -24.28
CA TYR A 157 -2.26 -3.28 -24.51
C TYR A 157 -1.43 -3.33 -23.23
N VAL A 158 -1.18 -2.17 -22.61
CA VAL A 158 -0.32 -2.05 -21.43
C VAL A 158 -0.87 -2.86 -20.26
N THR A 159 -2.16 -2.75 -19.95
CA THR A 159 -2.79 -3.52 -18.86
C THR A 159 -2.81 -5.04 -19.09
N LYS A 160 -2.75 -5.50 -20.35
CA LYS A 160 -2.74 -6.93 -20.69
C LYS A 160 -1.33 -7.51 -20.84
N LYS A 161 -0.41 -6.75 -21.43
CA LYS A 161 0.92 -7.22 -21.89
C LYS A 161 2.07 -6.64 -21.07
N ASN A 162 1.97 -5.38 -20.67
CA ASN A 162 2.99 -4.70 -19.89
C ASN A 162 2.51 -4.57 -18.45
N LYS A 163 2.26 -5.71 -17.79
CA LYS A 163 2.02 -5.72 -16.35
C LYS A 163 3.30 -5.25 -15.67
N LEU A 164 3.37 -3.95 -15.37
CA LEU A 164 4.45 -3.36 -14.59
C LEU A 164 4.18 -3.74 -13.13
N ILE A 165 4.85 -4.80 -12.70
CA ILE A 165 5.04 -5.07 -11.29
C ILE A 165 6.45 -4.55 -11.00
N PRO A 166 6.60 -3.38 -10.35
CA PRO A 166 7.90 -3.01 -9.81
C PRO A 166 8.37 -4.16 -8.93
N GLU A 167 9.63 -4.58 -9.07
CA GLU A 167 10.14 -5.80 -8.42
C GLU A 167 9.87 -5.80 -6.90
N VAL A 168 9.99 -4.63 -6.26
CA VAL A 168 9.65 -4.38 -4.85
C VAL A 168 8.15 -4.49 -4.49
N TYR A 169 7.24 -4.34 -5.45
CA TYR A 169 5.78 -4.36 -5.27
C TYR A 169 5.09 -5.58 -5.90
N GLY A 170 5.85 -6.56 -6.38
CA GLY A 170 5.32 -7.90 -6.58
C GLY A 170 4.79 -8.41 -5.25
N LEU A 171 3.46 -8.40 -5.08
CA LEU A 171 2.82 -9.13 -3.98
C LEU A 171 3.27 -10.60 -3.99
N PHE A 172 3.66 -11.08 -5.17
CA PHE A 172 4.50 -12.24 -5.40
C PHE A 172 5.72 -11.74 -6.20
N THR A 173 6.82 -11.43 -5.53
CA THR A 173 8.13 -11.57 -6.17
C THR A 173 8.21 -13.03 -6.64
N ASN A 174 9.03 -13.35 -7.65
CA ASN A 174 9.58 -14.70 -7.68
C ASN A 174 10.38 -14.80 -6.36
N LEU A 175 9.72 -15.29 -5.30
CA LEU A 175 10.27 -15.33 -3.94
C LEU A 175 11.46 -16.30 -3.84
N ILE A 176 11.71 -17.05 -4.91
CA ILE A 176 12.30 -18.37 -4.87
C ILE A 176 13.06 -18.56 -6.19
N ASP A 177 14.37 -18.74 -6.10
CA ASP A 177 15.12 -19.39 -7.17
C ASP A 177 14.50 -20.77 -7.39
N PRO A 178 14.23 -21.19 -8.65
CA PRO A 178 13.67 -22.50 -8.90
C PRO A 178 14.56 -23.57 -8.22
N PRO A 179 13.97 -24.59 -7.61
CA PRO A 179 14.74 -25.62 -6.93
C PRO A 179 15.75 -26.21 -7.92
N SER A 180 16.97 -26.41 -7.45
CA SER A 180 17.98 -27.19 -8.17
C SER A 180 17.44 -28.59 -8.48
N PRO A 181 18.01 -29.31 -9.47
CA PRO A 181 17.58 -30.67 -9.77
C PRO A 181 17.56 -31.60 -8.55
N GLU A 182 18.53 -31.45 -7.63
CA GLU A 182 18.59 -32.21 -6.38
C GLU A 182 17.45 -31.85 -5.42
N GLU A 183 17.18 -30.56 -5.25
CA GLU A 183 16.06 -30.08 -4.45
C GLU A 183 14.71 -30.53 -5.04
N GLN A 184 14.59 -30.56 -6.37
CA GLN A 184 13.37 -31.02 -7.04
C GLN A 184 13.13 -32.52 -6.83
N VAL A 185 14.19 -33.34 -6.86
CA VAL A 185 14.09 -34.77 -6.51
C VAL A 185 13.64 -34.93 -5.07
N TRP A 186 14.20 -34.15 -4.15
CA TRP A 186 13.79 -34.19 -2.74
C TRP A 186 12.33 -33.75 -2.57
N ILE A 187 11.90 -32.64 -3.18
CA ILE A 187 10.51 -32.17 -3.14
C ILE A 187 9.56 -33.28 -3.60
N ASN A 188 9.86 -33.93 -4.73
CA ASN A 188 9.03 -35.02 -5.26
C ASN A 188 8.99 -36.26 -4.33
N SER A 189 9.96 -36.41 -3.43
CA SER A 189 9.98 -37.50 -2.44
C SER A 189 9.09 -37.23 -1.23
N VAL A 190 8.80 -35.96 -0.94
CA VAL A 190 8.00 -35.52 0.24
C VAL A 190 6.65 -34.90 -0.14
N PHE A 191 6.42 -34.67 -1.44
CA PHE A 191 5.19 -34.10 -1.98
C PHE A 191 4.68 -34.95 -3.14
N ASN A 192 3.45 -35.48 -3.01
CA ASN A 192 2.82 -36.37 -3.98
C ASN A 192 2.15 -35.64 -5.17
N GLY A 193 2.20 -34.31 -5.22
CA GLY A 193 1.68 -33.52 -6.34
C GLY A 193 0.22 -33.09 -6.25
N GLN A 194 -0.52 -33.48 -5.20
CA GLN A 194 -1.98 -33.31 -5.19
C GLN A 194 -2.52 -32.37 -4.11
N ASP A 195 -1.90 -32.34 -2.93
CA ASP A 195 -2.43 -31.58 -1.78
C ASP A 195 -1.37 -30.70 -1.12
N TYR A 196 -1.54 -29.38 -1.25
CA TYR A 196 -0.63 -28.40 -0.68
C TYR A 196 -0.83 -28.21 0.83
N ASP A 197 -1.97 -28.63 1.40
CA ASP A 197 -2.20 -28.63 2.84
C ASP A 197 -1.36 -29.75 3.49
N ASP A 198 -1.30 -30.94 2.87
CA ASP A 198 -0.40 -32.03 3.27
C ASP A 198 1.08 -31.62 3.14
N ALA A 199 1.42 -30.86 2.09
CA ALA A 199 2.76 -30.31 1.90
C ALA A 199 3.12 -29.32 3.02
N TYR A 200 2.16 -28.48 3.42
CA TYR A 200 2.33 -27.55 4.54
C TYR A 200 2.55 -28.30 5.86
N GLU A 201 1.75 -29.32 6.17
CA GLU A 201 1.93 -30.12 7.39
C GLU A 201 3.28 -30.85 7.39
N THR A 202 3.75 -31.31 6.23
CA THR A 202 5.09 -31.87 6.06
C THR A 202 6.18 -30.82 6.36
N ALA A 203 6.04 -29.62 5.80
CA ALA A 203 6.98 -28.52 6.06
C ALA A 203 6.99 -28.14 7.55
N ARG A 204 5.83 -28.14 8.19
CA ARG A 204 5.67 -27.88 9.61
C ARG A 204 6.35 -28.93 10.48
N SER A 205 6.17 -30.23 10.16
CA SER A 205 6.86 -31.32 10.86
C SER A 205 8.37 -31.15 10.75
N LEU A 206 8.88 -30.96 9.53
CA LEU A 206 10.31 -30.73 9.29
C LEU A 206 10.87 -29.55 10.10
N ALA A 207 10.08 -28.48 10.23
CA ALA A 207 10.48 -27.30 10.98
C ALA A 207 10.60 -27.60 12.49
N LEU A 208 9.65 -28.37 13.04
CA LEU A 208 9.64 -28.80 14.44
C LEU A 208 10.74 -29.82 14.75
N ASP A 209 11.05 -30.71 13.81
CA ASP A 209 12.12 -31.71 13.91
C ASP A 209 13.53 -31.11 13.75
N GLY A 210 13.64 -29.79 13.57
CA GLY A 210 14.90 -29.07 13.41
C GLY A 210 15.48 -29.11 11.99
N SER A 211 14.82 -29.79 11.04
CA SER A 211 15.15 -29.80 9.61
C SER A 211 14.71 -28.51 8.91
N ARG A 212 15.17 -27.37 9.43
CA ARG A 212 14.70 -26.03 9.09
C ARG A 212 14.96 -25.64 7.63
N ASP A 213 16.09 -26.06 7.06
CA ASP A 213 16.42 -25.73 5.66
C ASP A 213 15.52 -26.50 4.67
N ARG A 214 15.20 -27.76 4.98
CA ARG A 214 14.24 -28.56 4.22
C ARG A 214 12.82 -28.03 4.36
N ALA A 215 12.44 -27.61 5.58
CA ALA A 215 11.16 -26.93 5.80
C ALA A 215 11.06 -25.64 4.97
N LEU A 216 12.11 -24.80 4.97
CA LEU A 216 12.16 -23.60 4.13
C LEU A 216 12.08 -23.93 2.63
N LEU A 217 12.76 -24.98 2.17
CA LEU A 217 12.67 -25.42 0.77
C LEU A 217 11.23 -25.81 0.39
N LEU A 218 10.55 -26.57 1.23
CA LEU A 218 9.16 -26.96 0.96
C LEU A 218 8.20 -25.77 1.09
N CYS A 219 8.39 -24.89 2.07
CA CYS A 219 7.63 -23.64 2.19
C CYS A 219 7.77 -22.76 0.94
N ARG A 220 9.01 -22.63 0.43
CA ARG A 220 9.29 -21.94 -0.83
C ARG A 220 8.52 -22.59 -1.96
N PHE A 221 8.66 -23.91 -2.16
CA PHE A 221 7.91 -24.62 -3.20
C PHE A 221 6.38 -24.40 -3.13
N ILE A 222 5.80 -24.44 -1.92
CA ILE A 222 4.36 -24.18 -1.73
C ILE A 222 3.99 -22.76 -2.17
N LEU A 223 4.77 -21.74 -1.77
CA LEU A 223 4.49 -20.34 -2.10
C LEU A 223 4.67 -20.00 -3.58
N ASP A 224 5.50 -20.74 -4.32
CA ASP A 224 5.59 -20.64 -5.78
C ASP A 224 4.29 -21.12 -6.45
N ARG A 225 3.75 -22.25 -5.99
CA ARG A 225 2.56 -22.89 -6.58
C ARG A 225 1.25 -22.30 -6.10
N VAL A 226 1.21 -21.87 -4.84
CA VAL A 226 0.04 -21.29 -4.17
C VAL A 226 0.46 -19.95 -3.57
N PRO A 227 0.58 -18.90 -4.40
CA PRO A 227 0.97 -17.59 -3.92
C PRO A 227 -0.09 -17.04 -2.95
N GLY A 228 0.32 -16.70 -1.73
CA GLY A 228 -0.56 -16.18 -0.69
C GLY A 228 -1.12 -17.24 0.28
N HIS A 229 -0.53 -18.44 0.31
CA HIS A 229 -0.79 -19.42 1.37
C HIS A 229 -0.26 -18.90 2.72
N VAL A 230 -1.15 -18.26 3.49
CA VAL A 230 -0.78 -17.47 4.68
C VAL A 230 -0.08 -18.30 5.76
N ASP A 231 -0.50 -19.56 5.96
CA ASP A 231 0.12 -20.45 6.94
C ASP A 231 1.58 -20.75 6.61
N THR A 232 1.89 -20.95 5.33
CA THR A 232 3.28 -21.14 4.89
C THR A 232 4.11 -19.88 5.06
N GLU A 233 3.56 -18.69 4.83
CA GLU A 233 4.26 -17.43 5.12
C GLU A 233 4.58 -17.28 6.61
N VAL A 234 3.61 -17.59 7.48
CA VAL A 234 3.78 -17.54 8.93
C VAL A 234 4.82 -18.56 9.39
N LEU A 235 4.75 -19.81 8.89
CA LEU A 235 5.72 -20.86 9.20
C LEU A 235 7.13 -20.45 8.76
N MET A 236 7.28 -19.91 7.56
CA MET A 236 8.57 -19.41 7.06
C MET A 236 9.12 -18.27 7.95
N GLY A 237 8.26 -17.34 8.38
CA GLY A 237 8.62 -16.30 9.36
C GLY A 237 9.09 -16.87 10.71
N ARG A 238 8.40 -17.89 11.23
CA ARG A 238 8.81 -18.60 12.46
C ARG A 238 10.15 -19.30 12.29
N ILE A 239 10.38 -19.98 11.17
CA ILE A 239 11.66 -20.66 10.91
C ILE A 239 12.82 -19.65 10.87
N TYR A 240 12.67 -18.52 10.17
CA TYR A 240 13.68 -17.46 10.18
C TYR A 240 13.95 -16.94 11.59
N GLY A 241 12.90 -16.75 12.40
CA GLY A 241 13.03 -16.39 13.81
C GLY A 241 13.84 -17.41 14.59
N TRP A 242 13.53 -18.69 14.46
CA TRP A 242 14.25 -19.78 15.13
C TRP A 242 15.71 -19.91 14.69
N GLN A 243 16.04 -19.50 13.47
CA GLN A 243 17.41 -19.43 12.95
C GLN A 243 18.13 -18.12 13.35
N GLY A 244 17.50 -17.24 14.14
CA GLY A 244 18.07 -15.94 14.54
C GLY A 244 18.06 -14.88 13.43
N GLN A 245 17.45 -15.16 12.28
CA GLN A 245 17.31 -14.24 11.15
C GLN A 245 16.16 -13.25 11.39
N TYR A 246 16.19 -12.53 12.51
CA TYR A 246 15.07 -11.73 12.99
C TYR A 246 14.65 -10.62 12.03
N SER A 247 15.60 -9.98 11.35
CA SER A 247 15.27 -8.93 10.37
C SER A 247 14.43 -9.48 9.22
N LYS A 248 14.80 -10.64 8.67
CA LYS A 248 14.04 -11.30 7.59
C LYS A 248 12.68 -11.79 8.07
N ALA A 249 12.64 -12.35 9.29
CA ALA A 249 11.39 -12.80 9.90
C ALA A 249 10.42 -11.64 10.12
N ALA A 250 10.90 -10.51 10.65
CA ALA A 250 10.10 -9.31 10.90
C ALA A 250 9.57 -8.72 9.59
N GLU A 251 10.43 -8.52 8.58
CA GLU A 251 10.00 -8.00 7.28
C GLU A 251 8.91 -8.85 6.63
N LEU A 252 9.10 -10.18 6.62
CA LEU A 252 8.12 -11.11 6.07
C LEU A 252 6.79 -11.04 6.83
N LEU A 253 6.82 -11.13 8.16
CA LEU A 253 5.60 -11.15 8.98
C LEU A 253 4.90 -9.79 9.04
N GLU A 254 5.63 -8.67 8.99
CA GLU A 254 5.08 -7.31 8.87
C GLU A 254 4.29 -7.18 7.55
N ARG A 255 4.80 -7.74 6.45
CA ARG A 255 4.07 -7.83 5.18
C ARG A 255 2.88 -8.78 5.27
N THR A 256 3.01 -9.92 5.94
CA THR A 256 1.92 -10.88 6.11
C THR A 256 0.75 -10.27 6.89
N VAL A 257 0.99 -9.56 8.00
CA VAL A 257 -0.10 -8.87 8.74
C VAL A 257 -0.71 -7.70 7.95
N GLN A 258 0.05 -7.08 7.04
CA GLN A 258 -0.50 -6.06 6.15
C GLN A 258 -1.44 -6.66 5.08
N LYS A 259 -1.07 -7.82 4.52
CA LYS A 259 -1.89 -8.55 3.53
C LYS A 259 -3.11 -9.19 4.18
N TYR A 260 -2.95 -9.75 5.37
CA TYR A 260 -3.96 -10.52 6.08
C TYR A 260 -4.23 -9.91 7.48
N PRO A 261 -4.89 -8.75 7.55
CA PRO A 261 -5.02 -7.95 8.77
C PRO A 261 -5.79 -8.61 9.90
N VAL A 262 -6.54 -9.69 9.62
CA VAL A 262 -7.31 -10.44 10.61
C VAL A 262 -6.69 -11.80 10.98
N TYR A 263 -5.50 -12.13 10.45
CA TYR A 263 -4.88 -13.44 10.65
C TYR A 263 -4.09 -13.52 11.96
N VAL A 264 -4.71 -14.07 13.00
CA VAL A 264 -4.19 -14.10 14.38
C VAL A 264 -2.78 -14.68 14.47
N ASP A 265 -2.50 -15.76 13.75
CA ASP A 265 -1.22 -16.47 13.84
C ASP A 265 -0.04 -15.65 13.31
N ALA A 266 -0.28 -14.76 12.33
CA ALA A 266 0.73 -13.85 11.83
C ALA A 266 1.11 -12.79 12.89
N TYR A 267 0.13 -12.25 13.62
CA TYR A 267 0.40 -11.36 14.74
C TYR A 267 1.11 -12.09 15.89
N SER A 268 0.69 -13.32 16.19
CA SER A 268 1.34 -14.16 17.19
C SER A 268 2.82 -14.38 16.87
N ALA A 269 3.13 -14.75 15.63
CA ALA A 269 4.50 -14.94 15.18
C ALA A 269 5.30 -13.63 15.22
N LEU A 270 4.73 -12.51 14.76
CA LEU A 270 5.42 -11.22 14.75
C LEU A 270 5.75 -10.72 16.17
N LEU A 271 4.83 -10.93 17.13
CA LEU A 271 5.08 -10.65 18.54
C LEU A 271 6.19 -11.53 19.16
N ASP A 272 6.38 -12.76 18.67
CA ASP A 272 7.55 -13.58 19.03
C ASP A 272 8.83 -12.96 18.47
N ILE A 273 8.83 -12.56 17.19
CA ILE A 273 10.01 -11.97 16.56
C ILE A 273 10.43 -10.67 17.24
N TYR A 274 9.50 -9.73 17.47
CA TYR A 274 9.82 -8.48 18.15
C TYR A 274 10.40 -8.71 19.55
N PHE A 275 9.85 -9.68 20.27
CA PHE A 275 10.33 -10.05 21.59
C PHE A 275 11.76 -10.61 21.54
N TRP A 276 12.03 -11.57 20.65
CA TRP A 276 13.37 -12.18 20.52
C TRP A 276 14.43 -11.23 19.95
N SER A 277 14.03 -10.22 19.18
CA SER A 277 14.94 -9.27 18.53
C SER A 277 15.11 -7.94 19.25
N ASP A 278 14.55 -7.80 20.46
CA ASP A 278 14.52 -6.56 21.22
C ASP A 278 13.89 -5.35 20.48
N GLN A 279 12.90 -5.62 19.65
CA GLN A 279 12.11 -4.61 18.92
C GLN A 279 10.76 -4.37 19.58
N ASN A 280 10.70 -4.51 20.91
CA ASN A 280 9.47 -4.37 21.68
C ASN A 280 8.84 -2.97 21.54
N ASN A 281 9.64 -1.96 21.20
CA ASN A 281 9.16 -0.59 20.91
C ASN A 281 8.13 -0.53 19.76
N LYS A 282 8.08 -1.53 18.87
CA LYS A 282 7.09 -1.62 17.79
C LYS A 282 5.75 -2.21 18.24
N VAL A 283 5.68 -2.85 19.40
CA VAL A 283 4.48 -3.54 19.91
C VAL A 283 3.26 -2.63 20.07
N PRO A 284 3.37 -1.39 20.59
CA PRO A 284 2.22 -0.49 20.70
C PRO A 284 1.55 -0.18 19.35
N PHE A 285 2.34 -0.10 18.27
CA PHE A 285 1.80 0.10 16.93
C PHE A 285 1.07 -1.14 16.43
N LEU A 286 1.63 -2.33 16.70
CA LEU A 286 1.01 -3.60 16.34
C LEU A 286 -0.30 -3.84 17.11
N GLU A 287 -0.33 -3.55 18.41
CA GLU A 287 -1.54 -3.65 19.24
C GLU A 287 -2.66 -2.75 18.71
N ARG A 288 -2.36 -1.52 18.29
CA ARG A 288 -3.36 -0.62 17.68
C ARG A 288 -3.97 -1.20 16.41
N LYS A 289 -3.18 -1.89 15.57
CA LYS A 289 -3.70 -2.59 14.39
C LYS A 289 -4.64 -3.72 14.82
N MET A 290 -4.27 -4.49 15.83
CA MET A 290 -5.08 -5.57 16.37
C MET A 290 -6.41 -5.05 16.96
N GLU A 291 -6.39 -3.93 17.69
CA GLU A 291 -7.58 -3.25 18.21
C GLU A 291 -8.49 -2.78 17.06
N PHE A 292 -7.92 -2.16 16.02
CA PHE A 292 -8.67 -1.66 14.87
C PHE A 292 -9.40 -2.78 14.10
N HIS A 293 -8.78 -3.96 14.03
CA HIS A 293 -9.36 -5.16 13.41
C HIS A 293 -10.14 -6.05 14.39
N GLU A 294 -10.38 -5.57 15.62
CA GLU A 294 -11.14 -6.27 16.67
C GLU A 294 -10.63 -7.69 16.98
N LEU A 295 -9.32 -7.92 16.88
CA LEU A 295 -8.72 -9.23 17.12
C LEU A 295 -8.82 -9.64 18.58
N LYS A 296 -9.48 -10.77 18.84
CA LYS A 296 -9.66 -11.35 20.18
C LYS A 296 -8.95 -12.70 20.26
N SER A 297 -7.80 -12.75 20.92
CA SER A 297 -7.08 -13.99 21.22
C SER A 297 -6.39 -13.89 22.58
N ASN A 298 -6.55 -14.93 23.41
CA ASN A 298 -5.87 -15.01 24.70
C ASN A 298 -4.35 -15.15 24.54
N GLU A 299 -3.90 -15.83 23.49
CA GLU A 299 -2.47 -15.95 23.16
C GLU A 299 -1.85 -14.58 22.89
N LEU A 300 -2.52 -13.76 22.07
CA LEU A 300 -2.04 -12.41 21.75
C LEU A 300 -1.94 -11.54 23.01
N LYS A 301 -2.91 -11.63 23.92
CA LYS A 301 -2.88 -10.90 25.21
C LYS A 301 -1.66 -11.28 26.05
N VAL A 302 -1.33 -12.57 26.12
CA VAL A 302 -0.15 -13.05 26.87
C VAL A 302 1.14 -12.52 26.24
N LYS A 303 1.24 -12.53 24.91
CA LYS A 303 2.43 -12.04 24.18
C LYS A 303 2.57 -10.52 24.25
N LEU A 304 1.47 -9.78 24.23
CA LEU A 304 1.47 -8.34 24.47
C LEU A 304 1.96 -8.03 25.89
N LYS A 305 1.43 -8.74 26.90
CA LYS A 305 1.83 -8.55 28.29
C LYS A 305 3.34 -8.74 28.48
N ARG A 306 3.93 -9.85 28.01
CA ARG A 306 5.38 -10.07 28.17
C ARG A 306 6.22 -8.99 27.50
N ALA A 307 5.77 -8.46 26.36
CA ALA A 307 6.51 -7.42 25.64
C ALA A 307 6.44 -6.08 26.36
N TYR A 308 5.29 -5.75 26.95
CA TYR A 308 5.14 -4.56 27.78
C TYR A 308 5.90 -4.64 29.10
N ASP A 309 5.94 -5.81 29.73
CA ASP A 309 6.73 -6.03 30.95
C ASP A 309 8.22 -5.74 30.68
N LEU A 310 8.77 -6.22 29.56
CA LEU A 310 10.14 -5.90 29.13
C LEU A 310 10.37 -4.40 28.84
N LEU A 311 9.44 -3.74 28.15
CA LEU A 311 9.55 -2.30 27.87
C LEU A 311 9.62 -1.47 29.15
N LYS A 312 8.83 -1.87 30.16
CA LYS A 312 8.83 -1.22 31.47
C LYS A 312 10.18 -1.41 32.17
N GLU A 313 10.69 -2.64 32.23
CA GLU A 313 12.00 -2.94 32.82
C GLU A 313 13.13 -2.14 32.14
N GLN A 314 13.13 -2.06 30.81
CA GLN A 314 14.11 -1.28 30.04
C GLN A 314 14.02 0.22 30.36
N SER A 315 12.80 0.75 30.47
CA SER A 315 12.60 2.16 30.84
C SER A 315 13.09 2.47 32.25
N GLU A 316 12.85 1.59 33.21
CA GLU A 316 13.31 1.74 34.60
C GLU A 316 14.83 1.64 34.71
N LEU A 317 15.46 0.69 34.01
CA LEU A 317 16.91 0.55 33.92
C LEU A 317 17.57 1.79 33.30
N SER A 318 17.00 2.34 32.23
CA SER A 318 17.51 3.56 31.60
C SER A 318 17.46 4.77 32.54
N ALA A 319 16.36 4.94 33.27
CA ALA A 319 16.20 6.01 34.25
C ALA A 319 17.21 5.92 35.40
N LEU A 320 17.51 4.70 35.89
CA LEU A 320 18.53 4.47 36.91
C LEU A 320 19.96 4.78 36.41
N GLN A 321 20.27 4.43 35.16
CA GLN A 321 21.55 4.75 34.54
C GLN A 321 21.74 6.26 34.36
N ASP A 322 20.70 7.00 34.01
CA ASP A 322 20.78 8.45 33.87
C ASP A 322 20.92 9.17 35.22
N LEU A 323 20.26 8.67 36.27
CA LEU A 323 20.43 9.17 37.64
C LEU A 323 21.87 8.97 38.15
N SER A 324 22.46 7.79 37.92
CA SER A 324 23.84 7.52 38.33
C SER A 324 24.87 8.41 37.63
N LYS A 325 24.74 8.64 36.31
CA LYS A 325 25.59 9.55 35.52
C LYS A 325 25.47 11.00 35.97
N THR A 326 24.26 11.44 36.35
CA THR A 326 24.02 12.79 36.86
C THR A 326 24.72 12.99 38.20
N THR A 327 24.71 11.95 39.04
CA THR A 327 25.37 11.95 40.36
C THR A 327 26.89 11.95 40.24
N THR A 328 27.47 11.24 39.27
CA THR A 328 28.95 11.23 39.07
C THR A 328 29.49 12.56 38.53
N LYS A 329 28.68 13.28 37.73
CA LYS A 329 29.04 14.62 37.19
C LYS A 329 29.06 15.72 38.26
N THR A 330 28.26 15.60 39.33
CA THR A 330 28.25 16.56 40.44
C THR A 330 29.49 16.42 41.33
N TYR A 331 30.04 15.21 41.51
CA TYR A 331 31.27 15.01 42.29
C TYR A 331 32.57 15.35 41.54
N THR A 332 32.57 15.36 40.20
CA THR A 332 33.75 15.73 39.39
C THR A 332 33.88 17.22 39.08
N ARG A 333 32.85 18.04 39.37
CA ARG A 333 32.90 19.51 39.25
C ARG A 333 33.18 20.24 40.57
N GLY A 334 33.49 19.50 41.63
CA GLY A 334 33.76 20.01 42.99
C GLY A 334 35.17 19.74 43.50
N LEU A 335 36.15 19.59 42.61
CA LEU A 335 37.59 19.55 42.93
C LEU A 335 38.34 20.61 42.13
#